data_AF-A0A931WGW9-F1
#
_entry.id   AF-A0A931WGW9-F1
#
_cell.length_a   1.000
_cell.length_b   1.000
_cell.length_c   1.000
_cell.angle_alpha   90.00
_cell.angle_beta   90.00
_cell.angle_gamma   90.00
#
_symmetry.space_group_name_H-M   'P 1'
#
loop_
_entity.id
_entity.type
_entity.pdbx_description
1 polymer ?
#
loop_
_entity_poly.entity_id
_entity_poly.type
_entity_poly.pdbx_seq_one_letter_code
_entity_poly.pdbx_strand_id
1 'polypeptide(L)'
;MKKLFWAFVVLISGLSWVQAKERAGAPALMGEFKPAVGTWGEYEYSVAKDGKKQEEKGRWRLAVVGKQGGDYWIENKFTAVSPKPKKGENMGIMKMLVGKNADQPKKVLMKSPDGRVMDMTAMMKMNKREAPQSAMKKAGKEKVSVPAGTFTADKYTYESEGSTGEVWVKAGIGPNGVIKQTSRSGKSETMSVLLAYGKDAKPEVMETEAANPMAGMPQMPEGMPDIGELMKKMGGKKSPDGE
;
A
#
# COMPACT_ATOMS: atom_id res chain seq x y z
N MET A 1 26.70 47.96 -20.25
CA MET A 1 25.86 47.08 -21.08
C MET A 1 26.48 45.69 -21.16
N LYS A 2 26.11 44.77 -20.25
CA LYS A 2 26.42 43.33 -20.34
C LYS A 2 25.18 42.55 -19.91
N LYS A 3 24.86 41.53 -20.70
CA LYS A 3 23.54 40.92 -20.88
C LYS A 3 23.17 39.96 -19.73
N LEU A 4 21.87 39.94 -19.44
CA LEU A 4 21.13 39.01 -18.57
C LEU A 4 21.61 37.56 -18.72
N PHE A 5 22.01 36.94 -17.60
CA PHE A 5 22.09 35.49 -17.47
C PHE A 5 20.93 35.00 -16.59
N TRP A 6 20.26 33.99 -17.12
CA TRP A 6 19.06 33.33 -16.67
C TRP A 6 18.94 33.02 -15.18
N ALA A 7 17.80 33.41 -14.60
CA ALA A 7 17.19 32.78 -13.45
C ALA A 7 16.29 31.63 -13.93
N PHE A 8 16.70 30.39 -13.70
CA PHE A 8 15.81 29.23 -13.75
C PHE A 8 16.33 28.19 -12.75
N VAL A 9 16.16 28.48 -11.46
CA VAL A 9 16.35 27.47 -10.40
C VAL A 9 15.05 26.70 -10.29
N VAL A 10 15.18 25.43 -10.63
CA VAL A 10 14.17 24.38 -10.70
C VAL A 10 13.49 24.18 -9.34
N LEU A 11 12.21 24.56 -9.27
CA LEU A 11 11.28 24.23 -8.19
C LEU A 11 10.85 22.75 -8.34
N ILE A 12 11.65 21.80 -7.85
CA ILE A 12 11.25 20.39 -7.69
C ILE A 12 11.49 20.00 -6.22
N SER A 13 10.63 20.47 -5.33
CA SER A 13 10.57 19.96 -3.96
C SER A 13 9.22 20.33 -3.35
N GLY A 14 8.20 19.50 -3.55
CA GLY A 14 6.92 19.76 -2.89
C GLY A 14 5.81 18.70 -3.03
N LEU A 15 5.84 17.84 -4.05
CA LEU A 15 4.68 16.98 -4.35
C LEU A 15 4.74 15.53 -3.83
N SER A 16 5.81 15.11 -3.15
CA SER A 16 6.00 13.68 -2.84
C SER A 16 5.49 13.20 -1.47
N TRP A 17 4.96 14.08 -0.60
CA TRP A 17 4.56 13.68 0.77
C TRP A 17 3.05 13.52 0.97
N VAL A 18 2.22 14.15 0.14
CA VAL A 18 0.76 14.10 0.28
C VAL A 18 0.16 12.83 -0.33
N GLN A 19 0.73 12.28 -1.41
CA GLN A 19 0.20 11.06 -2.05
C GLN A 19 0.47 9.76 -1.28
N ALA A 20 1.37 9.75 -0.30
CA ALA A 20 1.64 8.58 0.54
C ALA A 20 0.64 8.42 1.70
N LYS A 21 -0.07 9.49 2.10
CA LYS A 21 -1.11 9.43 3.15
C LYS A 21 -2.42 8.82 2.65
N GLU A 22 -2.78 9.02 1.38
CA GLU A 22 -4.05 8.54 0.82
C GLU A 22 -4.03 7.06 0.39
N ARG A 23 -2.84 6.44 0.25
CA ARG A 23 -2.71 5.01 -0.09
C ARG A 23 -2.73 4.09 1.14
N ALA A 24 -2.78 4.64 2.35
CA ALA A 24 -2.77 3.89 3.60
C ALA A 24 -4.19 3.70 4.13
N GLY A 25 -4.95 2.78 3.53
CA GLY A 25 -6.30 2.51 3.99
C GLY A 25 -6.95 1.35 3.25
N ALA A 26 -6.26 0.21 3.15
CA ALA A 26 -7.01 -1.02 2.95
C ALA A 26 -7.91 -1.19 4.19
N PRO A 27 -9.24 -1.33 4.01
CA PRO A 27 -10.16 -1.64 5.09
C PRO A 27 -9.60 -2.71 6.02
N ALA A 28 -9.76 -2.54 7.33
CA ALA A 28 -9.54 -3.63 8.27
C ALA A 28 -10.30 -4.85 7.75
N LEU A 29 -9.61 -5.98 7.62
CA LEU A 29 -10.16 -7.23 7.11
C LEU A 29 -11.39 -7.58 7.96
N MET A 30 -12.58 -7.46 7.36
CA MET A 30 -13.85 -7.50 8.08
C MET A 30 -14.11 -8.92 8.62
N GLY A 31 -14.25 -9.03 9.94
CA GLY A 31 -14.56 -10.30 10.62
C GLY A 31 -13.32 -11.10 11.06
N GLU A 32 -13.55 -12.32 11.54
CA GLU A 32 -12.46 -13.20 11.97
C GLU A 32 -11.64 -13.62 10.74
N PHE A 33 -10.42 -13.08 10.60
CA PHE A 33 -9.55 -13.36 9.47
C PHE A 33 -9.09 -14.82 9.48
N LYS A 34 -9.84 -15.67 8.76
CA LYS A 34 -9.60 -17.10 8.60
C LYS A 34 -9.52 -17.49 7.12
N PRO A 35 -8.58 -16.93 6.35
CA PRO A 35 -8.46 -17.27 4.95
C PRO A 35 -8.01 -18.73 4.78
N ALA A 36 -8.46 -19.37 3.71
CA ALA A 36 -7.93 -20.67 3.33
C ALA A 36 -6.60 -20.48 2.57
N VAL A 37 -5.59 -21.29 2.91
CA VAL A 37 -4.32 -21.32 2.15
C VAL A 37 -4.61 -21.72 0.70
N GLY A 38 -3.92 -21.07 -0.22
CA GLY A 38 -4.13 -21.21 -1.66
C GLY A 38 -5.18 -20.24 -2.21
N THR A 39 -5.90 -19.47 -1.40
CA THR A 39 -6.88 -18.51 -1.94
C THR A 39 -6.21 -17.26 -2.49
N TRP A 40 -6.76 -16.71 -3.57
CA TRP A 40 -6.31 -15.44 -4.12
C TRP A 40 -7.47 -14.63 -4.74
N GLY A 41 -7.27 -13.32 -4.82
CA GLY A 41 -8.10 -12.39 -5.56
C GLY A 41 -7.22 -11.40 -6.33
N GLU A 42 -7.59 -11.12 -7.58
CA GLU A 42 -6.98 -10.10 -8.43
C GLU A 42 -7.98 -8.97 -8.67
N TYR A 43 -7.50 -7.75 -8.50
CA TYR A 43 -8.29 -6.53 -8.51
C TYR A 43 -7.71 -5.55 -9.52
N GLU A 44 -8.57 -4.79 -10.19
CA GLU A 44 -8.18 -3.55 -10.85
C GLU A 44 -8.48 -2.40 -9.91
N TYR A 45 -7.49 -1.56 -9.64
CA TYR A 45 -7.69 -0.30 -8.96
C TYR A 45 -7.55 0.86 -9.95
N SER A 46 -8.32 1.91 -9.74
CA SER A 46 -8.21 3.17 -10.47
C SER A 46 -8.36 4.35 -9.54
N VAL A 47 -7.62 5.43 -9.81
CA VAL A 47 -7.71 6.70 -9.11
C VAL A 47 -8.11 7.78 -10.11
N ALA A 48 -9.14 8.54 -9.78
CA ALA A 48 -9.55 9.75 -10.48
C ALA A 48 -9.28 10.96 -9.56
N LYS A 49 -8.78 12.06 -10.13
CA LYS A 49 -8.56 13.32 -9.41
C LYS A 49 -9.22 14.47 -10.15
N ASP A 50 -9.78 15.42 -9.40
CA ASP A 50 -10.40 16.62 -9.95
C ASP A 50 -11.49 16.33 -11.01
N GLY A 51 -12.21 15.21 -10.86
CA GLY A 51 -13.21 14.77 -11.84
C GLY A 51 -12.64 14.35 -13.20
N LYS A 52 -11.31 14.37 -13.39
CA LYS A 52 -10.65 13.84 -14.58
C LYS A 52 -10.62 12.32 -14.50
N LYS A 53 -11.07 11.68 -15.57
CA LYS A 53 -11.15 10.21 -15.66
C LYS A 53 -9.77 9.57 -15.45
N GLN A 54 -9.70 8.65 -14.48
CA GLN A 54 -8.70 7.57 -14.33
C GLN A 54 -7.26 7.97 -14.67
N GLU A 55 -6.67 8.85 -13.85
CA GLU A 55 -5.26 9.24 -13.99
C GLU A 55 -4.31 8.05 -13.75
N GLU A 56 -4.66 7.20 -12.79
CA GLU A 56 -3.88 6.01 -12.44
C GLU A 56 -4.75 4.76 -12.49
N LYS A 57 -4.17 3.68 -13.02
CA LYS A 57 -4.73 2.34 -12.98
C LYS A 57 -3.64 1.34 -12.63
N GLY A 58 -4.01 0.30 -11.91
CA GLY A 58 -3.16 -0.86 -11.75
C GLY A 58 -3.94 -2.10 -11.40
N ARG A 59 -3.22 -3.22 -11.38
CA ARG A 59 -3.70 -4.48 -10.86
C ARG A 59 -3.05 -4.76 -9.52
N TRP A 60 -3.84 -5.30 -8.62
CA TRP A 60 -3.39 -5.75 -7.32
C TRP A 60 -3.86 -7.18 -7.12
N ARG A 61 -2.93 -8.10 -6.91
CA ARG A 61 -3.23 -9.48 -6.55
C ARG A 61 -2.87 -9.71 -5.09
N LEU A 62 -3.84 -10.21 -4.35
CA LEU A 62 -3.72 -10.60 -2.94
C LEU A 62 -3.90 -12.12 -2.84
N ALA A 63 -2.94 -12.80 -2.22
CA ALA A 63 -2.93 -14.26 -2.13
C ALA A 63 -2.53 -14.74 -0.72
N VAL A 64 -3.18 -15.79 -0.22
CA VAL A 64 -2.73 -16.52 0.96
C VAL A 64 -1.95 -17.74 0.50
N VAL A 65 -0.62 -17.68 0.65
CA VAL A 65 0.29 -18.65 0.03
C VAL A 65 0.86 -19.66 1.02
N GLY A 66 0.58 -19.50 2.31
CA GLY A 66 1.07 -20.41 3.33
C GLY A 66 0.57 -20.08 4.72
N LYS A 67 0.99 -20.90 5.68
CA LYS A 67 0.71 -20.75 7.10
C LYS A 67 1.97 -21.03 7.89
N GLN A 68 2.19 -20.30 8.97
CA GLN A 68 3.28 -20.55 9.90
C GLN A 68 2.73 -20.44 11.33
N GLY A 69 2.60 -21.59 12.00
CA GLY A 69 1.91 -21.66 13.29
C GLY A 69 0.45 -21.20 13.18
N GLY A 70 0.08 -20.19 13.95
CA GLY A 70 -1.26 -19.58 13.93
C GLY A 70 -1.45 -18.45 12.91
N ASP A 71 -0.39 -18.06 12.21
CA ASP A 71 -0.33 -16.88 11.33
C ASP A 71 -0.34 -17.29 9.84
N TYR A 72 -0.64 -16.34 8.96
CA TYR A 72 -0.76 -16.57 7.52
C TYR A 72 0.29 -15.80 6.72
N TRP A 73 0.84 -16.47 5.71
CA TRP A 73 1.67 -15.83 4.69
C TRP A 73 0.78 -15.25 3.60
N ILE A 74 0.85 -13.93 3.43
CA ILE A 74 0.09 -13.17 2.46
C ILE A 74 1.04 -12.54 1.45
N GLU A 75 0.81 -12.78 0.17
CA GLU A 75 1.51 -12.12 -0.92
C GLU A 75 0.65 -11.06 -1.59
N ASN A 76 1.26 -9.90 -1.80
CA ASN A 76 0.71 -8.76 -2.51
C ASN A 76 1.58 -8.49 -3.72
N LYS A 77 0.98 -8.51 -4.89
CA LYS A 77 1.62 -8.19 -6.16
C LYS A 77 0.90 -7.02 -6.78
N PHE A 78 1.63 -5.95 -7.04
CA PHE A 78 1.08 -4.75 -7.66
C PHE A 78 1.67 -4.58 -9.05
N THR A 79 0.84 -4.21 -10.01
CA THR A 79 1.24 -4.00 -11.39
C THR A 79 0.59 -2.71 -11.88
N ALA A 80 1.39 -1.69 -12.17
CA ALA A 80 0.86 -0.46 -12.75
C ALA A 80 0.38 -0.74 -14.19
N VAL A 81 -0.77 -0.18 -14.56
CA VAL A 81 -1.35 -0.27 -15.91
C VAL A 81 -1.32 1.11 -16.57
N SER A 82 -1.67 2.16 -15.82
CA SER A 82 -1.60 3.56 -16.27
C SER A 82 -1.12 4.46 -15.12
N PRO A 83 -0.23 5.43 -15.37
CA PRO A 83 0.57 5.54 -16.59
C PRO A 83 1.37 4.25 -16.84
N LYS A 84 1.75 3.97 -18.10
CA LYS A 84 2.53 2.76 -18.41
C LYS A 84 3.77 2.75 -17.51
N PRO A 85 4.02 1.67 -16.74
CA PRO A 85 5.22 1.61 -15.92
C PRO A 85 6.44 1.72 -16.82
N LYS A 86 7.42 2.53 -16.44
CA LYS A 86 8.73 2.45 -17.12
C LYS A 86 9.35 1.08 -16.84
N LYS A 87 10.29 0.68 -17.68
CA LYS A 87 11.04 -0.57 -17.49
C LYS A 87 11.69 -0.55 -16.10
N GLY A 88 11.32 -1.50 -15.24
CA GLY A 88 11.80 -1.58 -13.85
C GLY A 88 10.94 -0.88 -12.79
N GLU A 89 9.88 -0.14 -13.17
CA GLU A 89 8.92 0.50 -12.23
C GLU A 89 7.76 -0.42 -11.82
N ASN A 90 7.75 -1.69 -12.24
CA ASN A 90 6.79 -2.64 -11.69
C ASN A 90 7.00 -2.72 -10.18
N MET A 91 5.92 -2.65 -9.42
CA MET A 91 6.01 -2.79 -7.97
C MET A 91 6.34 -4.27 -7.66
N GLY A 92 7.33 -4.48 -6.79
CA GLY A 92 7.77 -5.81 -6.39
C GLY A 92 6.67 -6.63 -5.71
N ILE A 93 6.96 -7.89 -5.41
CA ILE A 93 6.05 -8.76 -4.67
C ILE A 93 6.38 -8.62 -3.19
N MET A 94 5.38 -8.24 -2.40
CA MET A 94 5.51 -8.12 -0.94
C MET A 94 4.86 -9.33 -0.28
N LYS A 95 5.65 -10.10 0.48
CA LYS A 95 5.18 -11.24 1.27
C LYS A 95 5.21 -10.89 2.76
N MET A 96 4.10 -11.07 3.44
CA MET A 96 3.92 -10.68 4.84
C MET A 96 3.42 -11.84 5.68
N LEU A 97 3.96 -12.01 6.89
CA LEU A 97 3.43 -12.91 7.89
C LEU A 97 2.49 -12.13 8.81
N VAL A 98 1.19 -12.40 8.72
CA VAL A 98 0.13 -11.65 9.40
C VAL A 98 -0.63 -12.55 10.38
N GLY A 99 -0.85 -12.05 11.60
CA GLY A 99 -1.59 -12.75 12.63
C GLY A 99 -3.11 -12.72 12.43
N LYS A 100 -3.83 -13.42 13.32
CA LYS A 100 -5.29 -13.53 13.27
C LYS A 100 -6.03 -12.19 13.39
N ASN A 101 -5.42 -11.21 14.06
CA ASN A 101 -6.03 -9.91 14.30
C ASN A 101 -5.70 -8.90 13.18
N ALA A 102 -5.05 -9.34 12.10
CA ALA A 102 -4.54 -8.46 11.06
C ALA A 102 -3.68 -7.31 11.65
N ASP A 103 -2.94 -7.62 12.71
CA ASP A 103 -1.99 -6.74 13.35
C ASP A 103 -0.80 -6.45 12.42
N GLN A 104 0.13 -5.62 12.90
CA GLN A 104 1.34 -5.32 12.13
C GLN A 104 2.05 -6.62 11.72
N PRO A 105 2.52 -6.72 10.47
CA PRO A 105 3.13 -7.94 9.98
C PRO A 105 4.37 -8.29 10.82
N LYS A 106 4.45 -9.54 11.26
CA LYS A 106 5.56 -10.06 12.08
C LYS A 106 6.85 -10.19 11.26
N LYS A 107 6.70 -10.44 9.96
CA LYS A 107 7.77 -10.54 8.98
C LYS A 107 7.30 -9.96 7.65
N VAL A 108 8.17 -9.22 6.97
CA VAL A 108 7.91 -8.61 5.66
C VAL A 108 9.10 -8.89 4.74
N LEU A 109 8.84 -9.56 3.63
CA LEU A 109 9.80 -9.81 2.57
C LEU A 109 9.36 -9.05 1.32
N MET A 110 10.30 -8.49 0.58
CA MET A 110 10.03 -7.84 -0.70
C MET A 110 10.93 -8.44 -1.77
N LYS A 111 10.32 -8.95 -2.84
CA LYS A 111 11.00 -9.34 -4.07
C LYS A 111 10.94 -8.19 -5.06
N SER A 112 12.09 -7.56 -5.33
CA SER A 112 12.17 -6.47 -6.31
C SER A 112 12.00 -6.96 -7.75
N PRO A 113 11.79 -6.06 -8.72
CA PRO A 113 11.62 -6.43 -10.13
C PRO A 113 12.83 -7.14 -10.74
N ASP A 114 14.03 -6.93 -10.18
CA ASP A 114 15.26 -7.63 -10.56
C ASP A 114 15.38 -9.04 -9.94
N GLY A 115 14.37 -9.47 -9.17
CA GLY A 115 14.30 -10.79 -8.56
C GLY A 115 14.94 -10.91 -7.18
N ARG A 116 15.66 -9.88 -6.69
CA ARG A 116 16.26 -9.92 -5.35
C ARG A 116 15.20 -9.92 -4.26
N VAL A 117 15.38 -10.75 -3.24
CA VAL A 117 14.50 -10.82 -2.07
C VAL A 117 15.19 -10.16 -0.88
N MET A 118 14.52 -9.18 -0.27
CA MET A 118 15.02 -8.44 0.88
C MET A 118 14.07 -8.60 2.07
N ASP A 119 14.63 -8.80 3.27
CA ASP A 119 13.86 -8.73 4.51
C ASP A 119 13.68 -7.27 4.95
N MET A 120 12.45 -6.76 4.82
CA MET A 120 12.06 -5.39 5.13
C MET A 120 11.44 -5.25 6.53
N THR A 121 11.46 -6.31 7.34
CA THR A 121 10.77 -6.36 8.64
C THR A 121 11.22 -5.25 9.57
N ALA A 122 12.53 -5.00 9.68
CA ALA A 122 13.08 -3.96 10.55
C ALA A 122 12.63 -2.56 10.11
N MET A 123 12.67 -2.28 8.81
CA MET A 123 12.26 -0.98 8.25
C MET A 123 10.76 -0.71 8.49
N MET A 124 9.91 -1.73 8.32
CA MET A 124 8.47 -1.58 8.57
C MET A 124 8.15 -1.36 10.05
N LYS A 125 8.91 -1.97 10.96
CA LYS A 125 8.80 -1.72 12.41
C LYS A 125 9.26 -0.33 12.84
N MET A 126 10.09 0.36 12.05
CA MET A 126 10.48 1.74 12.34
C MET A 126 9.40 2.74 11.87
N ASN A 127 8.67 2.40 10.81
CA ASN A 127 7.60 3.24 10.26
C ASN A 127 6.22 2.94 10.85
N LYS A 128 6.14 2.57 12.14
CA LYS A 128 4.85 2.34 12.81
C LYS A 128 4.00 3.60 12.75
N ARG A 129 3.01 3.59 11.89
CA ARG A 129 1.83 4.44 11.98
C ARG A 129 0.66 3.51 12.28
N GLU A 130 -0.07 3.83 13.34
CA GLU A 130 -1.37 3.21 13.56
C GLU A 130 -2.24 3.63 12.38
N ALA A 131 -2.67 2.66 11.57
CA ALA A 131 -3.68 2.94 10.57
C ALA A 131 -4.97 3.27 11.35
N PRO A 132 -5.61 4.44 11.12
CA PRO A 132 -6.86 4.74 11.78
C PRO A 132 -7.87 3.67 11.41
N GLN A 133 -8.35 2.93 12.40
CA GLN A 133 -9.37 1.91 12.20
C GLN A 133 -10.71 2.61 12.04
N SER A 134 -11.09 2.90 10.80
CA SER A 134 -12.39 3.51 10.51
C SER A 134 -13.50 2.50 10.80
N ALA A 135 -14.41 2.84 11.71
CA ALA A 135 -15.56 2.00 12.00
C ALA A 135 -16.47 1.89 10.77
N MET A 136 -16.60 0.68 10.22
CA MET A 136 -17.50 0.41 9.10
C MET A 136 -18.92 0.15 9.60
N LYS A 137 -19.91 0.72 8.92
CA LYS A 137 -21.34 0.51 9.19
C LYS A 137 -21.93 -0.37 8.10
N LYS A 138 -22.67 -1.42 8.49
CA LYS A 138 -23.37 -2.27 7.52
C LYS A 138 -24.55 -1.50 6.91
N ALA A 139 -24.55 -1.35 5.60
CA ALA A 139 -25.56 -0.59 4.85
C ALA A 139 -26.63 -1.49 4.20
N GLY A 140 -26.40 -2.80 4.13
CA GLY A 140 -27.39 -3.76 3.64
C GLY A 140 -26.78 -4.86 2.79
N LYS A 141 -27.60 -5.49 1.94
CA LYS A 141 -27.17 -6.43 0.90
C LYS A 141 -27.49 -5.85 -0.47
N GLU A 142 -26.56 -5.98 -1.40
CA GLU A 142 -26.70 -5.46 -2.76
C GLU A 142 -26.23 -6.49 -3.78
N LYS A 143 -26.85 -6.48 -4.96
CA LYS A 143 -26.38 -7.25 -6.13
C LYS A 143 -25.39 -6.39 -6.91
N VAL A 144 -24.13 -6.82 -6.97
CA VAL A 144 -23.03 -6.12 -7.65
C VAL A 144 -22.51 -6.97 -8.80
N SER A 145 -22.32 -6.35 -9.96
CA SER A 145 -21.66 -6.94 -11.13
C SER A 145 -20.28 -6.33 -11.33
N VAL A 146 -19.28 -7.18 -11.47
CA VAL A 146 -17.86 -6.85 -11.73
C VAL A 146 -17.32 -7.79 -12.82
N PRO A 147 -16.10 -7.59 -13.35
CA PRO A 147 -15.54 -8.48 -14.35
C PRO A 147 -15.45 -9.95 -13.90
N ALA A 148 -15.25 -10.21 -12.61
CA ALA A 148 -15.27 -11.57 -12.04
C ALA A 148 -16.66 -12.24 -11.97
N GLY A 149 -17.74 -11.50 -12.28
CA GLY A 149 -19.12 -12.01 -12.26
C GLY A 149 -20.10 -11.14 -11.47
N THR A 150 -21.27 -11.70 -11.19
CA THR A 150 -22.34 -11.03 -10.45
C THR A 150 -22.56 -11.71 -9.10
N PHE A 151 -22.62 -10.90 -8.04
CA PHE A 151 -22.65 -11.37 -6.66
C PHE A 151 -23.73 -10.65 -5.86
N THR A 152 -24.44 -11.37 -4.98
CA THR A 152 -25.13 -10.75 -3.84
C THR A 152 -24.14 -10.65 -2.68
N ALA A 153 -23.87 -9.42 -2.23
CA ALA A 153 -22.82 -9.07 -1.27
C ALA A 153 -23.36 -8.18 -0.14
N ASP A 154 -22.73 -8.25 1.03
CA ASP A 154 -22.98 -7.29 2.11
C ASP A 154 -22.27 -5.97 1.78
N LYS A 155 -23.01 -4.86 1.80
CA LYS A 155 -22.48 -3.51 1.62
C LYS A 155 -22.17 -2.90 2.97
N TYR A 156 -21.01 -2.27 3.07
CA TYR A 156 -20.61 -1.47 4.21
C TYR A 156 -20.19 -0.08 3.76
N THR A 157 -20.39 0.90 4.62
CA THR A 157 -19.92 2.27 4.45
C THR A 157 -18.95 2.62 5.57
N TYR A 158 -18.02 3.50 5.30
CA TYR A 158 -17.09 4.00 6.32
C TYR A 158 -16.81 5.48 6.10
N GLU A 159 -16.42 6.13 7.20
CA GLU A 159 -16.00 7.51 7.23
C GLU A 159 -14.78 7.63 8.14
N SER A 160 -13.77 8.36 7.69
CA SER A 160 -12.50 8.52 8.39
C SER A 160 -11.82 9.80 7.95
N GLU A 161 -11.59 10.74 8.87
CA GLU A 161 -10.77 11.94 8.68
C GLU A 161 -10.76 12.53 7.24
N GLY A 162 -11.93 12.93 6.74
CA GLY A 162 -12.05 13.55 5.41
C GLY A 162 -12.08 12.56 4.23
N SER A 163 -12.31 11.27 4.51
CA SER A 163 -12.54 10.23 3.51
C SER A 163 -13.83 9.47 3.82
N THR A 164 -14.62 9.21 2.79
CA THR A 164 -15.78 8.31 2.86
C THR A 164 -15.61 7.19 1.87
N GLY A 165 -16.19 6.04 2.13
CA GLY A 165 -16.12 4.94 1.19
C GLY A 165 -17.16 3.86 1.42
N GLU A 166 -17.23 2.97 0.43
CA GLU A 166 -18.13 1.83 0.41
C GLU A 166 -17.34 0.58 0.06
N VAL A 167 -17.70 -0.55 0.66
CA VAL A 167 -17.12 -1.86 0.35
C VAL A 167 -18.22 -2.91 0.24
N TRP A 168 -18.13 -3.73 -0.79
CA TRP A 168 -19.01 -4.86 -1.02
C TRP A 168 -18.23 -6.14 -0.75
N VAL A 169 -18.69 -6.94 0.20
CA VAL A 169 -17.99 -8.11 0.70
C VAL A 169 -18.87 -9.35 0.58
N LYS A 170 -18.27 -10.47 0.18
CA LYS A 170 -18.90 -11.79 0.16
C LYS A 170 -17.91 -12.84 0.64
N ALA A 171 -18.32 -13.65 1.62
CA ALA A 171 -17.52 -14.76 2.10
C ALA A 171 -17.16 -15.75 0.95
N GLY A 172 -15.96 -16.30 1.01
CA GLY A 172 -15.45 -17.25 0.01
C GLY A 172 -14.84 -16.62 -1.25
N ILE A 173 -14.77 -15.29 -1.33
CA ILE A 173 -14.14 -14.57 -2.44
C ILE A 173 -12.75 -14.08 -2.04
N GLY A 174 -11.71 -14.74 -2.55
CA GLY A 174 -10.32 -14.39 -2.21
C GLY A 174 -10.02 -14.37 -0.70
N PRO A 175 -8.92 -13.73 -0.29
CA PRO A 175 -8.51 -13.70 1.12
C PRO A 175 -9.41 -12.85 2.03
N ASN A 176 -10.05 -11.81 1.50
CA ASN A 176 -10.75 -10.78 2.27
C ASN A 176 -12.23 -10.60 1.90
N GLY A 177 -12.76 -11.38 0.95
CA GLY A 177 -14.16 -11.31 0.54
C GLY A 177 -14.52 -10.10 -0.31
N VAL A 178 -13.59 -9.18 -0.60
CA VAL A 178 -13.89 -7.92 -1.26
C VAL A 178 -14.23 -8.19 -2.73
N ILE A 179 -15.35 -7.63 -3.18
CA ILE A 179 -15.79 -7.67 -4.58
C ILE A 179 -15.55 -6.31 -5.24
N LYS A 180 -15.88 -5.25 -4.51
CA LYS A 180 -15.75 -3.87 -4.94
C LYS A 180 -15.46 -3.00 -3.73
N GLN A 181 -14.66 -1.96 -3.93
CA GLN A 181 -14.46 -0.90 -2.96
C GLN A 181 -14.43 0.44 -3.69
N THR A 182 -15.03 1.45 -3.09
CA THR A 182 -14.91 2.85 -3.52
C THR A 182 -14.52 3.70 -2.33
N SER A 183 -13.74 4.74 -2.57
CA SER A 183 -13.38 5.71 -1.55
C SER A 183 -13.21 7.08 -2.16
N ARG A 184 -13.63 8.13 -1.46
CA ARG A 184 -13.46 9.51 -1.86
C ARG A 184 -12.79 10.27 -0.74
N SER A 185 -11.73 11.01 -1.06
CA SER A 185 -11.10 11.96 -0.16
C SER A 185 -10.83 13.26 -0.90
N GLY A 186 -11.40 14.36 -0.43
CA GLY A 186 -11.38 15.64 -1.15
C GLY A 186 -11.90 15.50 -2.59
N LYS A 187 -11.02 15.77 -3.56
CA LYS A 187 -11.30 15.67 -5.01
C LYS A 187 -10.79 14.38 -5.65
N SER A 188 -10.26 13.45 -4.85
CA SER A 188 -9.75 12.16 -5.28
C SER A 188 -10.81 11.08 -5.06
N GLU A 189 -11.03 10.23 -6.05
CA GLU A 189 -11.87 9.04 -5.97
C GLU A 189 -11.06 7.81 -6.36
N THR A 190 -11.04 6.81 -5.50
CA THR A 190 -10.40 5.52 -5.76
C THR A 190 -11.47 4.46 -5.87
N MET A 191 -11.33 3.57 -6.84
CA MET A 191 -12.17 2.40 -7.01
C MET A 191 -11.29 1.17 -7.15
N SER A 192 -11.68 0.07 -6.50
CA SER A 192 -11.11 -1.27 -6.69
C SER A 192 -12.24 -2.24 -7.06
N VAL A 193 -12.05 -3.05 -8.09
CA VAL A 193 -13.03 -4.05 -8.55
C VAL A 193 -12.36 -5.39 -8.76
N LEU A 194 -13.04 -6.46 -8.36
CA LEU A 194 -12.55 -7.82 -8.53
C LEU A 194 -12.56 -8.22 -10.01
N LEU A 195 -11.38 -8.58 -10.52
CA LEU A 195 -11.17 -9.11 -11.87
C LEU A 195 -11.31 -10.62 -11.91
N ALA A 196 -10.69 -11.31 -10.96
CA ALA A 196 -10.69 -12.76 -10.86
C ALA A 196 -10.37 -13.21 -9.43
N TYR A 197 -10.73 -14.43 -9.09
CA TYR A 197 -10.38 -15.06 -7.81
C TYR A 197 -10.27 -16.57 -7.99
N GLY A 198 -9.57 -17.23 -7.07
CA GLY A 198 -9.35 -18.66 -7.18
C GLY A 198 -8.75 -19.32 -5.96
N LYS A 199 -8.42 -20.59 -6.14
CA LYS A 199 -7.79 -21.49 -5.18
C LYS A 199 -6.68 -22.21 -5.90
N ASP A 200 -5.46 -22.17 -5.38
CA ASP A 200 -4.20 -22.70 -5.95
C ASP A 200 -3.02 -21.71 -5.84
N ALA A 201 -3.15 -20.61 -5.09
CA ALA A 201 -2.08 -19.67 -4.87
C ALA A 201 -0.83 -20.38 -4.31
N LYS A 202 0.30 -20.10 -4.95
CA LYS A 202 1.63 -20.57 -4.55
C LYS A 202 2.50 -19.36 -4.24
N PRO A 203 3.48 -19.50 -3.34
CA PRO A 203 4.40 -18.41 -3.05
C PRO A 203 5.27 -18.09 -4.27
N GLU A 204 5.35 -16.81 -4.63
CA GLU A 204 6.32 -16.28 -5.61
C GLU A 204 7.62 -15.78 -4.91
N VAL A 205 7.58 -15.64 -3.59
CA VAL A 205 8.72 -15.24 -2.75
C VAL A 205 9.01 -16.32 -1.72
N MET A 206 10.22 -16.87 -1.76
CA MET A 206 10.66 -17.90 -0.81
C MET A 206 11.42 -17.26 0.36
N GLU A 207 11.14 -17.70 1.59
CA GLU A 207 11.78 -17.14 2.80
C GLU A 207 13.30 -17.35 2.82
N THR A 208 13.77 -18.45 2.23
CA THR A 208 15.19 -18.83 2.18
C THR A 208 16.02 -17.97 1.23
N GLU A 209 15.38 -17.23 0.33
CA GLU A 209 16.04 -16.32 -0.62
C GLU A 209 16.32 -14.93 0.00
N ALA A 210 15.75 -14.65 1.17
CA ALA A 210 15.79 -13.32 1.76
C ALA A 210 17.20 -12.97 2.26
N ALA A 211 17.86 -12.06 1.55
CA ALA A 211 19.05 -11.40 2.06
C ALA A 211 18.66 -10.35 3.12
N ASN A 212 19.47 -10.20 4.15
CA ASN A 212 19.35 -9.08 5.07
C ASN A 212 19.87 -7.81 4.36
N PRO A 213 19.03 -6.80 4.06
CA PRO A 213 19.45 -5.61 3.34
C PRO A 213 20.51 -4.80 4.11
N MET A 214 20.64 -5.01 5.43
CA MET A 214 21.66 -4.35 6.26
C MET A 214 23.03 -5.04 6.20
N ALA A 215 23.13 -6.28 5.70
CA ALA A 215 24.39 -7.03 5.69
C ALA A 215 25.39 -6.52 4.62
N GLY A 216 24.94 -5.70 3.67
CA GLY A 216 25.77 -5.11 2.61
C GLY A 216 25.84 -3.58 2.63
N MET A 217 25.23 -2.92 3.62
CA MET A 217 25.44 -1.47 3.77
C MET A 217 26.84 -1.24 4.34
N PRO A 218 27.65 -0.36 3.72
CA PRO A 218 28.88 0.10 4.34
C PRO A 218 28.54 0.55 5.75
N GLN A 219 29.26 0.06 6.76
CA GLN A 219 29.18 0.65 8.10
C GLN A 219 29.36 2.14 7.93
N MET A 220 28.42 2.94 8.44
CA MET A 220 28.57 4.38 8.39
C MET A 220 29.92 4.71 9.02
N PRO A 221 30.75 5.54 8.37
CA PRO A 221 32.07 5.87 8.91
C PRO A 221 31.91 6.33 10.36
N GLU A 222 32.66 5.69 11.27
CA GLU A 222 32.77 6.17 12.64
C GLU A 222 33.20 7.64 12.59
N GLY A 223 32.34 8.54 13.07
CA GLY A 223 32.58 9.99 13.03
C GLY A 223 31.58 10.82 12.22
N MET A 224 30.54 10.22 11.61
CA MET A 224 29.41 11.03 11.14
C MET A 224 28.70 11.66 12.35
N PRO A 225 28.52 12.99 12.38
CA PRO A 225 27.84 13.64 13.49
C PRO A 225 26.42 13.09 13.62
N ASP A 226 25.98 12.91 14.86
CA ASP A 226 24.65 12.43 15.21
C ASP A 226 23.59 13.21 14.40
N ILE A 227 22.65 12.50 13.77
CA ILE A 227 21.59 13.11 12.95
C ILE A 227 20.81 14.17 13.75
N GLY A 228 20.65 13.98 15.05
CA GLY A 228 20.07 14.94 15.99
C GLY A 228 20.93 16.20 16.19
N GLU A 229 22.26 16.10 16.19
CA GLU A 229 23.14 17.29 16.19
C GLU A 229 23.05 18.07 14.87
N LEU A 230 22.99 17.37 13.75
CA LEU A 230 22.86 17.97 12.42
C LEU A 230 21.52 18.72 12.28
N MET A 231 20.43 18.15 12.77
CA MET A 231 19.12 18.81 12.79
C MET A 231 19.08 20.01 13.75
N LYS A 232 19.72 19.94 14.93
CA LYS A 232 19.85 21.08 15.84
C LYS A 232 20.63 22.25 15.22
N LYS A 233 21.71 21.96 14.49
CA LYS A 233 22.48 22.98 13.77
C LYS A 233 21.69 23.63 12.64
N MET A 234 20.82 22.89 11.97
CA MET A 234 20.02 23.40 10.85
C MET A 234 18.73 24.13 11.30
N GLY A 235 18.17 23.78 12.46
CA GLY A 235 16.97 24.43 13.03
C GLY A 235 17.23 25.72 13.81
N GLY A 236 18.50 26.16 13.93
CA GLY A 236 18.91 27.26 14.80
C GLY A 236 18.94 28.66 14.17
N LYS A 237 18.48 28.87 12.93
CA LYS A 237 18.30 30.23 12.42
C LYS A 237 17.01 30.83 12.98
N LYS A 238 17.13 31.52 14.12
CA LYS A 238 16.15 32.52 14.56
C LYS A 238 15.87 33.46 13.39
N SER A 239 14.58 33.64 13.07
CA SER A 239 14.14 34.80 12.30
C SER A 239 14.66 36.07 12.99
N PRO A 240 15.22 37.03 12.25
CA PRO A 240 15.37 38.37 12.79
C PRO A 240 13.96 38.97 12.91
N ASP A 241 13.59 39.30 14.14
CA ASP A 241 12.55 40.28 14.47
C ASP A 241 12.81 41.55 13.62
N GLY A 242 11.81 42.19 13.03
CA GLY A 242 10.66 42.71 13.74
C GLY A 242 10.97 44.12 14.24
N GLU A 243 11.20 45.05 13.31
CA GLU A 243 10.95 46.50 13.41
C GLU A 243 10.54 47.03 12.02
#